data_AF-A0A0W0ZW20-F1
#
_entry.id   AF-A0A0W0ZW20-F1
#
_cell.length_a   1.000
_cell.length_b   1.000
_cell.length_c   1.000
_cell.angle_alpha   90.00
_cell.angle_beta   90.00
_cell.angle_gamma   90.00
#
_symmetry.space_group_name_H-M   'P 1'
#
loop_
_entity.id
_entity.type
_entity.pdbx_description
1 polymer ?
#
loop_
_entity_poly.entity_id
_entity_poly.type
_entity_poly.pdbx_seq_one_letter_code
_entity_poly.pdbx_strand_id
1 'polypeptide(L)'
;MSPRIYISYTITPNKELVISSYHEKVQSMINGFALIKKDGLKPGDLKKLEGALPEHYDNYDVKNKLIELLTTIEKSGDFDKVTYRGDLNLCTHKKEDLAPFLFDGTLNDFFSGKEVQLILESANYEYVEGAIEFADKIGMTGATLQTKSATTEVLSKTYPPLEANKSKTETTIPVPETGALAQSEADIKDPHTLSDALGKVGIFNTTSTETNTTPTHEVLRPGFTTKIDE
;
A
#
# COMPACT_ATOMS: atom_id res chain seq x y z
N MET A 1 -28.20 -19.89 -10.63
CA MET A 1 -27.84 -18.52 -11.04
C MET A 1 -26.34 -18.37 -10.83
N SER A 2 -25.61 -17.83 -11.82
CA SER A 2 -24.18 -17.58 -11.64
C SER A 2 -23.94 -16.52 -10.56
N PRO A 3 -22.92 -16.68 -9.71
CA PRO A 3 -22.61 -15.70 -8.69
C PRO A 3 -22.18 -14.37 -9.32
N ARG A 4 -22.38 -13.29 -8.57
CA ARG A 4 -22.08 -11.93 -9.01
C ARG A 4 -21.35 -11.18 -7.93
N ILE A 5 -20.40 -10.35 -8.34
CA ILE A 5 -19.80 -9.32 -7.50
C ILE A 5 -20.65 -8.07 -7.66
N TYR A 6 -21.18 -7.53 -6.57
CA TYR A 6 -21.91 -6.26 -6.56
C TYR A 6 -21.06 -5.20 -5.88
N ILE A 7 -20.80 -4.10 -6.59
CA ILE A 7 -20.05 -2.95 -6.09
C ILE A 7 -20.94 -1.72 -6.05
N SER A 8 -20.95 -1.05 -4.90
CA SER A 8 -21.48 0.30 -4.71
C SER A 8 -20.32 1.21 -4.35
N TYR A 9 -20.14 2.31 -5.06
CA TYR A 9 -18.99 3.18 -4.86
C TYR A 9 -19.30 4.65 -5.08
N THR A 10 -18.47 5.52 -4.51
CA THR A 10 -18.48 6.95 -4.79
C THR A 10 -17.15 7.57 -4.38
N ILE A 11 -16.85 8.77 -4.88
CA ILE A 11 -15.73 9.59 -4.40
C ILE A 11 -16.33 10.67 -3.52
N THR A 12 -15.91 10.73 -2.25
CA THR A 12 -16.41 11.71 -1.30
C THR A 12 -15.80 13.10 -1.56
N PRO A 13 -16.38 14.18 -1.00
CA PRO A 13 -15.78 15.52 -1.07
C PRO A 13 -14.35 15.59 -0.51
N ASN A 14 -13.97 14.66 0.38
CA ASN A 14 -12.65 14.58 1.00
C ASN A 14 -11.62 13.80 0.15
N LYS A 15 -11.90 13.58 -1.15
CA LYS A 15 -11.07 12.77 -2.06
C LYS A 15 -10.85 11.33 -1.58
N GLU A 16 -11.82 10.76 -0.86
CA GLU A 16 -11.83 9.35 -0.48
C GLU A 16 -12.70 8.56 -1.47
N LEU A 17 -12.12 7.59 -2.16
CA LEU A 17 -12.87 6.60 -2.92
C LEU A 17 -13.39 5.53 -1.96
N VAL A 18 -14.71 5.46 -1.80
CA VAL A 18 -15.37 4.46 -0.98
C VAL A 18 -15.93 3.38 -1.89
N ILE A 19 -15.56 2.12 -1.63
CA ILE A 19 -16.00 0.94 -2.38
C ILE A 19 -16.62 -0.06 -1.42
N SER A 20 -17.80 -0.57 -1.76
CA SER A 20 -18.52 -1.60 -1.01
C SER A 20 -18.82 -2.79 -1.93
N SER A 21 -18.13 -3.92 -1.72
CA SER A 21 -18.10 -5.09 -2.61
C SER A 21 -18.59 -6.38 -1.93
N TYR A 22 -19.72 -6.93 -2.39
CA TYR A 22 -20.41 -8.05 -1.74
C TYR A 22 -20.98 -9.04 -2.76
N HIS A 23 -21.29 -10.25 -2.29
CA HIS A 23 -22.07 -11.24 -3.08
C HIS A 23 -23.56 -10.89 -3.18
N GLU A 24 -24.05 -9.94 -2.38
CA GLU A 24 -25.44 -9.48 -2.37
C GLU A 24 -25.59 -7.99 -2.70
N LYS A 25 -26.47 -7.69 -3.64
CA LYS A 25 -26.71 -6.32 -4.14
C LYS A 25 -27.16 -5.35 -3.06
N VAL A 26 -28.09 -5.79 -2.22
CA VAL A 26 -28.64 -4.97 -1.12
C VAL A 26 -27.58 -4.70 -0.06
N GLN A 27 -26.77 -5.72 0.28
CA GLN A 27 -25.67 -5.57 1.24
C GLN A 27 -24.63 -4.57 0.74
N SER A 28 -24.23 -4.66 -0.53
CA SER A 28 -23.32 -3.70 -1.16
C SER A 28 -23.83 -2.25 -1.01
N MET A 29 -25.12 -2.00 -1.29
CA MET A 29 -25.68 -0.65 -1.14
C MET A 29 -25.74 -0.18 0.32
N ILE A 30 -26.26 -1.01 1.23
CA ILE A 30 -26.43 -0.63 2.65
C ILE A 30 -25.08 -0.34 3.30
N ASN A 31 -24.09 -1.21 3.07
CA ASN A 31 -22.77 -1.07 3.65
C ASN A 31 -21.97 0.09 3.02
N GLY A 32 -22.15 0.36 1.72
CA GLY A 32 -21.59 1.54 1.08
C GLY A 32 -22.19 2.83 1.65
N PHE A 33 -23.51 2.86 1.85
CA PHE A 33 -24.18 4.02 2.44
C PHE A 33 -23.73 4.28 3.88
N ALA A 34 -23.55 3.21 4.66
CA ALA A 34 -23.07 3.32 6.04
C ALA A 34 -21.69 3.99 6.15
N LEU A 35 -20.84 3.89 5.12
CA LEU A 35 -19.53 4.52 5.06
C LEU A 35 -19.61 6.01 4.69
N ILE A 36 -20.47 6.37 3.73
CA ILE A 36 -20.50 7.73 3.17
C ILE A 36 -21.45 8.69 3.89
N LYS A 37 -22.35 8.17 4.75
CA LYS A 37 -23.30 9.02 5.49
C LYS A 37 -22.62 10.07 6.37
N LYS A 38 -21.39 9.77 6.84
CA LYS A 38 -20.57 10.69 7.65
C LYS A 38 -20.14 11.93 6.85
N ASP A 39 -20.04 11.78 5.54
CA ASP A 39 -19.62 12.81 4.60
C ASP A 39 -20.84 13.58 4.02
N GLY A 40 -22.03 13.41 4.60
CA GLY A 40 -23.26 14.10 4.20
C GLY A 40 -23.90 13.58 2.89
N LEU A 41 -23.38 12.47 2.35
CA LEU A 41 -23.87 11.87 1.11
C LEU A 41 -25.12 11.00 1.35
N LYS A 42 -25.92 10.85 0.30
CA LYS A 42 -27.19 10.10 0.29
C LYS A 42 -27.01 8.75 -0.43
N PRO A 43 -27.94 7.79 -0.25
CA PRO A 43 -27.88 6.51 -0.96
C PRO A 43 -27.87 6.65 -2.49
N GLY A 44 -28.44 7.72 -3.03
CA GLY A 44 -28.45 8.02 -4.47
C GLY A 44 -27.10 8.42 -5.05
N ASP A 45 -26.14 8.81 -4.21
CA ASP A 45 -24.80 9.22 -4.63
C ASP A 45 -23.86 8.03 -4.88
N LEU A 46 -24.30 6.81 -4.52
CA LEU A 46 -23.59 5.57 -4.81
C LEU A 46 -23.84 5.14 -6.25
N LYS A 47 -22.77 5.15 -7.05
CA LYS A 47 -22.72 4.47 -8.34
C LYS A 47 -22.70 2.96 -8.11
N LYS A 48 -23.26 2.20 -9.06
CA LYS A 48 -23.43 0.74 -8.94
C LYS A 48 -22.78 0.04 -10.12
N LEU A 49 -22.05 -1.02 -9.83
CA LEU A 49 -21.47 -1.94 -10.81
C LEU A 49 -21.76 -3.37 -10.38
N GLU A 50 -21.94 -4.26 -11.34
CA GLU A 50 -22.10 -5.68 -11.10
C GLU A 50 -21.37 -6.50 -12.16
N GLY A 51 -20.69 -7.56 -11.74
CA GLY A 51 -19.96 -8.46 -12.60
C GLY A 51 -20.39 -9.89 -12.39
N ALA A 52 -20.92 -10.54 -13.43
CA ALA A 52 -21.23 -11.95 -13.38
C ALA A 52 -19.98 -12.80 -13.52
N LEU A 53 -19.90 -13.86 -12.73
CA LEU A 53 -18.90 -14.91 -12.85
C LEU A 53 -19.41 -16.00 -13.80
N PRO A 54 -18.50 -16.76 -14.42
CA PRO A 54 -18.88 -17.94 -15.18
C PRO A 54 -19.55 -18.99 -14.27
N GLU A 55 -20.25 -19.95 -14.87
CA GLU A 55 -20.94 -21.02 -14.11
C GLU A 55 -19.95 -21.90 -13.34
N HIS A 56 -18.81 -22.19 -13.96
CA HIS A 56 -17.64 -22.78 -13.33
C HIS A 56 -16.58 -21.70 -13.19
N TYR A 57 -16.19 -21.40 -11.97
CA TYR A 57 -15.22 -20.35 -11.66
C TYR A 57 -14.33 -20.78 -10.50
N ASP A 58 -13.15 -20.17 -10.41
CA ASP A 58 -12.25 -20.30 -9.26
C ASP A 58 -11.88 -18.93 -8.67
N ASN A 59 -10.98 -18.91 -7.68
CA ASN A 59 -10.53 -17.67 -7.04
C ASN A 59 -9.81 -16.72 -8.03
N TYR A 60 -9.21 -17.24 -9.10
CA TYR A 60 -8.55 -16.43 -10.13
C TYR A 60 -9.59 -15.71 -11.00
N ASP A 61 -10.69 -16.39 -11.36
CA ASP A 61 -11.81 -15.76 -12.06
C ASP A 61 -12.45 -14.65 -11.23
N VAL A 62 -12.65 -14.88 -9.92
CA VAL A 62 -13.19 -13.86 -9.01
C VAL A 62 -12.24 -12.66 -8.91
N LYS A 63 -10.94 -12.90 -8.72
CA LYS A 63 -9.91 -11.85 -8.68
C LYS A 63 -9.94 -11.02 -9.97
N ASN A 64 -9.90 -11.66 -11.13
CA ASN A 64 -9.90 -10.95 -12.41
C ASN A 64 -11.17 -10.14 -12.62
N LYS A 65 -12.34 -10.71 -12.28
CA LYS A 65 -13.60 -9.97 -12.39
C LYS A 65 -13.63 -8.77 -11.43
N LEU A 66 -13.11 -8.91 -10.21
CA LEU A 66 -12.99 -7.79 -9.29
C LEU A 66 -12.10 -6.68 -9.87
N ILE A 67 -10.90 -7.02 -10.36
CA ILE A 67 -9.97 -6.04 -10.96
C ILE A 67 -10.57 -5.34 -12.18
N GLU A 68 -11.29 -6.06 -13.04
CA GLU A 68 -12.01 -5.48 -14.18
C GLU A 68 -13.02 -4.42 -13.73
N LEU A 69 -13.83 -4.72 -12.71
CA LEU A 69 -14.79 -3.78 -12.14
C LEU A 69 -14.07 -2.57 -11.51
N LEU A 70 -13.00 -2.80 -10.75
CA LEU A 70 -12.21 -1.73 -10.12
C LEU A 70 -11.53 -0.82 -11.15
N THR A 71 -11.08 -1.35 -12.30
CA THR A 71 -10.52 -0.56 -13.42
C THR A 71 -11.55 0.43 -13.98
N THR A 72 -12.84 0.08 -13.94
CA THR A 72 -13.91 1.00 -14.34
C THR A 72 -14.07 2.15 -13.33
N ILE A 73 -13.85 1.87 -12.04
CA ILE A 73 -13.97 2.82 -10.94
C ILE A 73 -12.77 3.77 -10.88
N GLU A 74 -11.55 3.26 -11.06
CA GLU A 74 -10.31 4.05 -11.00
C GLU A 74 -10.35 5.22 -11.99
N LYS A 75 -10.95 5.01 -13.17
CA LYS A 75 -11.10 6.02 -14.22
C LYS A 75 -12.20 7.06 -13.93
N SER A 76 -12.91 6.95 -12.81
CA SER A 76 -14.10 7.76 -12.53
C SER A 76 -13.82 9.12 -11.88
N GLY A 77 -12.59 9.37 -11.41
CA GLY A 77 -12.18 10.65 -10.82
C GLY A 77 -10.85 10.58 -10.07
N ASP A 78 -10.43 11.72 -9.53
CA ASP A 78 -9.24 11.84 -8.68
C ASP A 78 -9.59 11.59 -7.20
N PHE A 79 -8.74 10.83 -6.51
CA PHE A 79 -8.88 10.48 -5.09
C PHE A 79 -7.50 10.20 -4.49
N ASP A 80 -7.33 10.43 -3.19
CA ASP A 80 -6.05 10.26 -2.48
C ASP A 80 -6.07 9.02 -1.56
N LYS A 81 -7.27 8.63 -1.11
CA LYS A 81 -7.52 7.51 -0.22
C LYS A 81 -8.56 6.57 -0.82
N VAL A 82 -8.42 5.28 -0.55
CA VAL A 82 -9.38 4.23 -0.88
C VAL A 82 -9.80 3.50 0.40
N THR A 83 -11.10 3.49 0.67
CA THR A 83 -11.69 2.61 1.67
C THR A 83 -12.47 1.52 0.95
N TYR A 84 -11.95 0.30 1.01
CA TYR A 84 -12.60 -0.87 0.44
C TYR A 84 -13.23 -1.70 1.55
N ARG A 85 -14.55 -1.83 1.52
CA ARG A 85 -15.30 -2.71 2.42
C ARG A 85 -15.89 -3.88 1.64
N GLY A 86 -15.71 -5.10 2.15
CA GLY A 86 -16.27 -6.27 1.49
C GLY A 86 -16.33 -7.52 2.33
N ASP A 87 -16.94 -8.56 1.76
CA ASP A 87 -16.98 -9.88 2.38
C ASP A 87 -15.60 -10.54 2.38
N LEU A 88 -15.17 -11.08 3.52
CA LEU A 88 -13.90 -11.82 3.62
C LEU A 88 -13.87 -13.09 2.75
N ASN A 89 -15.05 -13.60 2.37
CA ASN A 89 -15.28 -14.79 1.54
C ASN A 89 -15.93 -14.41 0.20
N LEU A 90 -15.58 -13.25 -0.36
CA LEU A 90 -16.19 -12.73 -1.58
C LEU A 90 -16.21 -13.78 -2.70
N CYS A 91 -17.43 -14.24 -3.03
CA CYS A 91 -17.68 -15.24 -4.06
C CYS A 91 -16.82 -16.51 -3.92
N THR A 92 -16.49 -16.95 -2.71
CA THR A 92 -15.91 -18.30 -2.52
C THR A 92 -16.99 -19.37 -2.65
N HIS A 93 -16.60 -20.60 -2.97
CA HIS A 93 -17.53 -21.73 -3.06
C HIS A 93 -18.08 -22.16 -1.70
N LYS A 94 -17.25 -22.07 -0.65
CA LYS A 94 -17.64 -22.36 0.73
C LYS A 94 -17.58 -21.09 1.57
N LYS A 95 -18.48 -20.95 2.54
CA LYS A 95 -18.60 -19.71 3.33
C LYS A 95 -17.43 -19.51 4.29
N GLU A 96 -16.82 -20.61 4.72
CA GLU A 96 -15.66 -20.64 5.61
C GLU A 96 -14.34 -20.33 4.88
N ASP A 97 -14.31 -20.41 3.55
CA ASP A 97 -13.11 -20.11 2.78
C ASP A 97 -12.85 -18.60 2.73
N LEU A 98 -11.59 -18.20 2.79
CA LEU A 98 -11.17 -16.82 2.57
C LEU A 98 -10.96 -16.57 1.08
N ALA A 99 -11.33 -15.37 0.61
CA ALA A 99 -10.98 -14.89 -0.72
C ALA A 99 -9.51 -14.42 -0.73
N PRO A 100 -8.53 -15.20 -1.26
CA PRO A 100 -7.11 -14.95 -0.99
C PRO A 100 -6.61 -13.60 -1.51
N PHE A 101 -7.21 -13.13 -2.61
CA PHE A 101 -6.90 -11.85 -3.24
C PHE A 101 -7.29 -10.62 -2.40
N LEU A 102 -8.00 -10.80 -1.28
CA LEU A 102 -8.26 -9.73 -0.31
C LEU A 102 -7.17 -9.64 0.77
N PHE A 103 -6.27 -10.64 0.84
CA PHE A 103 -5.23 -10.76 1.85
C PHE A 103 -3.82 -10.75 1.28
N ASP A 104 -3.66 -10.97 -0.04
CA ASP A 104 -2.36 -11.09 -0.72
C ASP A 104 -1.76 -9.75 -1.20
N GLY A 105 -2.36 -8.61 -0.85
CA GLY A 105 -1.92 -7.29 -1.29
C GLY A 105 -2.45 -6.84 -2.65
N THR A 106 -3.25 -7.66 -3.35
CA THR A 106 -3.81 -7.31 -4.68
C THR A 106 -4.46 -5.93 -4.73
N LEU A 107 -5.25 -5.56 -3.72
CA LEU A 107 -5.93 -4.27 -3.70
C LEU A 107 -4.96 -3.11 -3.42
N ASN A 108 -3.93 -3.33 -2.60
CA ASN A 108 -2.89 -2.34 -2.35
C ASN A 108 -2.06 -2.08 -3.61
N ASP A 109 -1.72 -3.14 -4.34
CA ASP A 109 -0.99 -3.03 -5.61
C ASP A 109 -1.84 -2.37 -6.70
N PHE A 110 -3.13 -2.72 -6.78
CA PHE A 110 -4.06 -2.12 -7.73
C PHE A 110 -4.18 -0.60 -7.52
N PHE A 111 -4.33 -0.16 -6.27
CA PHE A 111 -4.38 1.27 -5.91
C PHE A 111 -3.02 1.82 -5.49
N SER A 112 -1.95 1.41 -6.16
CA SER A 112 -0.60 1.85 -5.84
C SER A 112 -0.48 3.38 -5.77
N GLY A 113 0.24 3.88 -4.76
CA GLY A 113 0.41 5.32 -4.52
C GLY A 113 -0.77 6.01 -3.82
N LYS A 114 -1.82 5.27 -3.42
CA LYS A 114 -2.94 5.78 -2.60
C LYS A 114 -2.90 5.17 -1.20
N GLU A 115 -3.50 5.86 -0.22
CA GLU A 115 -3.77 5.23 1.08
C GLU A 115 -4.90 4.21 0.90
N VAL A 116 -4.64 2.93 1.18
CA VAL A 116 -5.65 1.86 1.08
C VAL A 116 -6.00 1.34 2.46
N GLN A 117 -7.27 1.45 2.82
CA GLN A 117 -7.85 0.88 4.03
C GLN A 117 -8.85 -0.20 3.67
N LEU A 118 -8.57 -1.44 4.10
CA LEU A 118 -9.47 -2.58 3.89
C LEU A 118 -10.37 -2.76 5.13
N ILE A 119 -11.65 -3.04 4.92
CA ILE A 119 -12.60 -3.45 5.96
C ILE A 119 -13.25 -4.74 5.48
N LEU A 120 -12.74 -5.88 5.95
CA LEU A 120 -13.24 -7.20 5.55
C LEU A 120 -14.11 -7.78 6.65
N GLU A 121 -15.28 -8.30 6.27
CA GLU A 121 -16.27 -8.72 7.26
C GLU A 121 -17.02 -10.01 6.91
N SER A 122 -17.58 -10.63 7.95
CA SER A 122 -18.49 -11.79 7.84
C SER A 122 -19.60 -11.69 8.88
N ALA A 123 -20.73 -12.36 8.60
CA ALA A 123 -21.79 -12.51 9.59
C ALA A 123 -21.48 -13.58 10.65
N ASN A 124 -20.48 -14.42 10.43
CA ASN A 124 -20.16 -15.53 11.34
C ASN A 124 -18.87 -15.21 12.10
N TYR A 125 -18.93 -15.27 13.43
CA TYR A 125 -17.81 -14.99 14.32
C TYR A 125 -16.60 -15.87 14.01
N GLU A 126 -16.82 -17.19 13.90
CA GLU A 126 -15.79 -18.21 13.63
C GLU A 126 -14.98 -17.91 12.35
N TYR A 127 -15.63 -17.33 11.33
CA TYR A 127 -14.94 -17.01 10.08
C TYR A 127 -14.10 -15.74 10.20
N VAL A 128 -14.49 -14.80 11.05
CA VAL A 128 -13.68 -13.62 11.37
C VAL A 128 -12.48 -14.02 12.24
N GLU A 129 -12.67 -14.93 13.18
CA GLU A 129 -11.58 -15.49 14.00
C GLU A 129 -10.54 -16.21 13.12
N GLY A 130 -10.98 -17.10 12.23
CA GLY A 130 -10.09 -17.76 11.27
C GLY A 130 -9.38 -16.78 10.32
N ALA A 131 -10.07 -15.71 9.88
CA ALA A 131 -9.46 -14.65 9.08
C ALA A 131 -8.39 -13.88 9.87
N ILE A 132 -8.61 -13.64 11.16
CA ILE A 132 -7.64 -13.00 12.05
C ILE A 132 -6.41 -13.88 12.21
N GLU A 133 -6.58 -15.17 12.49
CA GLU A 133 -5.45 -16.09 12.59
C GLU A 133 -4.64 -16.16 11.29
N PHE A 134 -5.32 -16.15 10.15
CA PHE A 134 -4.67 -16.13 8.84
C PHE A 134 -3.90 -14.83 8.62
N ALA A 135 -4.52 -13.68 8.90
CA ALA A 135 -3.92 -12.36 8.78
C ALA A 135 -2.69 -12.18 9.68
N ASP A 136 -2.73 -12.72 10.91
CA ASP A 136 -1.59 -12.73 11.82
C ASP A 136 -0.42 -13.55 11.27
N LYS A 137 -0.69 -14.71 10.66
CA LYS A 137 0.34 -15.58 10.08
C LYS A 137 1.06 -14.91 8.90
N ILE A 138 0.35 -14.12 8.09
CA ILE A 138 0.92 -13.44 6.91
C ILE A 138 1.44 -12.03 7.22
N GLY A 139 1.26 -11.53 8.45
CA GLY A 139 1.66 -10.17 8.82
C GLY A 139 0.86 -9.09 8.09
N MET A 140 -0.47 -9.25 8.02
CA MET A 140 -1.36 -8.30 7.33
C MET A 140 -1.26 -6.89 7.94
N THR A 141 -1.39 -5.87 7.09
CA THR A 141 -1.39 -4.45 7.48
C THR A 141 -2.48 -3.69 6.74
N GLY A 142 -2.87 -2.51 7.24
CA GLY A 142 -3.82 -1.61 6.58
C GLY A 142 -5.24 -2.16 6.43
N ALA A 143 -5.69 -3.01 7.36
CA ALA A 143 -6.96 -3.70 7.27
C ALA A 143 -7.70 -3.78 8.61
N THR A 144 -9.02 -3.81 8.58
CA THR A 144 -9.87 -4.15 9.72
C THR A 144 -10.64 -5.42 9.37
N LEU A 145 -10.50 -6.46 10.20
CA LEU A 145 -11.29 -7.68 10.12
C LEU A 145 -12.36 -7.63 11.21
N GLN A 146 -13.62 -7.78 10.84
CA GLN A 146 -14.71 -7.62 11.80
C GLN A 146 -15.96 -8.46 11.49
N THR A 147 -16.79 -8.69 12.50
CA THR A 147 -18.16 -9.17 12.28
C THR A 147 -19.05 -8.04 11.75
N LYS A 148 -20.07 -8.40 10.97
CA LYS A 148 -21.06 -7.46 10.43
C LYS A 148 -21.88 -6.83 11.56
N SER A 149 -22.33 -5.59 11.38
CA SER A 149 -23.03 -4.80 12.41
C SER A 149 -24.36 -5.39 12.94
N ALA A 150 -24.87 -6.46 12.34
CA ALA A 150 -26.11 -7.14 12.75
C ALA A 150 -25.87 -8.42 13.58
N THR A 151 -24.63 -8.76 13.90
CA THR A 151 -24.30 -9.96 14.68
C THR A 151 -24.43 -9.69 16.18
N THR A 152 -24.86 -10.71 16.93
CA THR A 152 -24.94 -10.67 18.40
C THR A 152 -23.57 -10.62 19.04
N GLU A 153 -22.59 -11.28 18.42
CA GLU A 153 -21.20 -11.31 18.86
C GLU A 153 -20.36 -10.39 17.99
N VAL A 154 -19.73 -9.41 18.63
CA VAL A 154 -18.89 -8.41 17.96
C VAL A 154 -17.43 -8.83 18.11
N LEU A 155 -16.79 -9.09 16.98
CA LEU A 155 -15.34 -9.28 16.88
C LEU A 155 -14.81 -8.23 15.91
N SER A 156 -13.73 -7.56 16.28
CA SER A 156 -13.05 -6.59 15.41
C SER A 156 -11.58 -6.53 15.77
N LYS A 157 -10.72 -6.59 14.75
CA LYS A 157 -9.28 -6.40 14.87
C LYS A 157 -8.79 -5.52 13.74
N THR A 158 -8.06 -4.47 14.10
CA THR A 158 -7.47 -3.51 13.14
C THR A 158 -5.96 -3.68 13.08
N TYR A 159 -5.47 -3.84 11.86
CA TYR A 159 -4.08 -3.90 11.48
C TYR A 159 -3.67 -2.52 10.92
N PRO A 160 -2.76 -1.81 11.58
CA PRO A 160 -2.35 -0.47 11.14
C PRO A 160 -1.66 -0.55 9.76
N PRO A 161 -1.74 0.51 8.94
CA PRO A 161 -0.99 0.57 7.68
C PRO A 161 0.52 0.63 7.96
N LEU A 162 1.33 0.06 7.05
CA LEU A 162 2.78 0.22 7.07
C LEU A 162 3.12 1.72 6.98
N GLU A 163 4.00 2.19 7.87
CA GLU A 163 4.45 3.59 7.96
C GLU A 163 4.95 4.16 6.61
N ALA A 164 5.35 3.31 5.66
CA ALA A 164 5.73 3.71 4.30
C ALA A 164 4.58 4.32 3.46
N ASN A 165 3.32 4.07 3.82
CA ASN A 165 2.14 4.62 3.16
C ASN A 165 1.56 5.87 3.85
N LYS A 166 2.23 6.38 4.91
CA LYS A 166 2.02 7.77 5.31
C LYS A 166 2.64 8.64 4.22
N SER A 167 1.84 8.96 3.21
CA SER A 167 2.10 10.08 2.32
C SER A 167 2.59 11.25 3.15
N LYS A 168 3.65 11.87 2.65
CA LYS A 168 4.37 13.03 3.20
C LYS A 168 3.45 14.24 3.37
N THR A 169 2.58 14.19 4.36
CA THR A 169 1.89 15.34 4.92
C THR A 169 2.21 15.34 6.40
N GLU A 170 2.89 16.41 6.84
CA GLU A 170 3.41 16.64 8.18
C GLU A 170 4.79 16.03 8.50
N THR A 171 5.79 16.34 7.67
CA THR A 171 7.03 16.83 8.28
C THR A 171 6.98 18.34 8.19
N THR A 172 6.60 18.98 9.29
CA THR A 172 6.76 20.42 9.49
C THR A 172 8.26 20.69 9.46
N ILE A 173 8.83 20.87 8.27
CA ILE A 173 10.15 21.47 8.11
C ILE A 173 9.99 22.87 8.72
N PRO A 174 10.69 23.22 9.81
CA PRO A 174 10.64 24.59 10.32
C PRO A 174 11.08 25.49 9.17
N VAL A 175 10.21 26.43 8.80
CA VAL A 175 10.54 27.49 7.85
C VAL A 175 11.83 28.14 8.37
N PRO A 176 12.95 28.10 7.62
CA PRO A 176 14.12 28.82 8.06
C PRO A 176 13.74 30.30 8.06
N GLU A 177 13.93 30.95 9.22
CA GLU A 177 13.69 32.39 9.36
C GLU A 177 14.41 33.12 8.22
N THR A 178 13.65 33.90 7.44
CA THR A 178 14.13 34.71 6.32
C THR A 178 15.03 35.89 6.75
N GLY A 179 15.68 35.78 7.91
CA GLY A 179 16.63 36.77 8.45
C GLY A 179 18.11 36.36 8.35
N ALA A 180 18.44 35.12 7.97
CA ALA A 180 19.83 34.63 8.01
C ALA A 180 20.64 34.81 6.70
N LEU A 181 20.10 35.48 5.68
CA LEU A 181 20.78 35.70 4.39
C LEU A 181 21.36 37.10 4.19
N ALA A 182 21.38 37.94 5.23
CA ALA A 182 22.02 39.24 5.19
C ALA A 182 23.33 39.24 5.98
N GLN A 183 24.36 38.54 5.48
CA GLN A 183 25.73 38.83 5.91
C GLN A 183 26.69 38.92 4.71
N SER A 184 27.09 40.18 4.50
CA SER A 184 28.29 40.69 3.83
C SER A 184 28.49 40.32 2.36
N GLU A 185 28.28 41.31 1.49
CA GLU A 185 29.08 41.45 0.27
C GLU A 185 30.56 41.41 0.68
N ALA A 186 31.23 40.29 0.38
CA ALA A 186 32.68 40.20 0.47
C ALA A 186 33.22 40.52 -0.92
N ASP A 187 33.98 41.61 -1.03
CA ASP A 187 34.71 41.98 -2.23
C ASP A 187 35.89 40.99 -2.38
N ILE A 188 35.71 39.96 -3.23
CA ILE A 188 36.70 38.90 -3.42
C ILE A 188 37.78 39.40 -4.38
N LYS A 189 38.94 39.78 -3.83
CA LYS A 189 40.13 40.19 -4.61
C LYS A 189 41.16 39.08 -4.86
N ASP A 190 40.90 37.83 -4.46
CA ASP A 190 41.87 36.74 -4.63
C ASP A 190 41.17 35.40 -4.95
N PRO A 191 41.51 34.70 -6.06
CA PRO A 191 40.87 33.44 -6.45
C PRO A 191 41.07 32.26 -5.48
N HIS A 192 42.00 32.36 -4.53
CA HIS A 192 42.34 31.24 -3.63
C HIS A 192 41.38 31.04 -2.45
N THR A 193 40.52 32.00 -2.12
CA THR A 193 39.52 31.89 -1.03
C THR A 193 38.24 31.15 -1.42
N LEU A 194 38.08 30.76 -2.69
CA LEU A 194 36.92 29.97 -3.17
C LEU A 194 36.99 28.49 -2.78
N SER A 195 38.19 27.91 -2.59
CA SER A 195 38.34 26.48 -2.23
C SER A 195 37.85 26.18 -0.80
N ASP A 196 38.06 27.09 0.15
CA ASP A 196 37.65 26.88 1.54
C ASP A 196 36.12 26.97 1.73
N ALA A 197 35.42 27.72 0.87
CA ALA A 197 33.96 27.83 0.91
C ALA A 197 33.25 26.59 0.30
N LEU A 198 33.89 25.94 -0.68
CA LEU A 198 33.35 24.73 -1.33
C LEU A 198 33.63 23.45 -0.52
N GLY A 199 34.60 23.45 0.39
CA GLY A 199 34.95 22.30 1.24
C GLY A 199 33.93 21.93 2.33
N LYS A 200 32.91 22.78 2.58
CA LYS A 200 31.86 22.50 3.58
C LYS A 200 30.61 21.82 3.03
N VAL A 201 30.55 21.56 1.72
CA VAL A 201 29.46 20.81 1.08
C VAL A 201 30.07 19.59 0.40
N GLY A 202 30.44 18.57 1.19
CA GLY A 202 31.05 17.36 0.67
C GLY A 202 30.73 16.13 1.51
N ILE A 203 29.79 15.32 1.05
CA ILE A 203 29.82 13.87 1.29
C ILE A 203 29.80 13.18 -0.07
N PHE A 204 30.94 13.23 -0.75
CA PHE A 204 31.28 12.30 -1.82
C PHE A 204 32.62 11.66 -1.43
N ASN A 205 32.57 10.40 -1.00
CA ASN A 205 33.77 9.62 -0.70
C ASN A 205 34.34 9.02 -1.98
N THR A 206 35.49 9.52 -2.41
CA THR A 206 36.50 8.81 -3.24
C THR A 206 37.86 9.45 -2.93
N THR A 207 38.69 8.87 -2.06
CA THR A 207 39.77 7.86 -2.26
C THR A 207 41.17 8.46 -2.43
N SER A 208 42.14 7.84 -1.73
CA SER A 208 43.54 7.58 -2.13
C SER A 208 44.68 8.32 -1.39
N THR A 209 45.50 7.51 -0.67
CA THR A 209 47.00 7.43 -0.62
C THR A 209 47.77 8.65 -0.01
N GLU A 210 48.73 8.51 0.93
CA GLU A 210 50.08 7.95 0.73
C GLU A 210 50.96 7.80 2.02
N THR A 211 51.68 6.66 2.08
CA THR A 211 53.13 6.43 2.29
C THR A 211 53.91 6.80 3.58
N ASN A 212 54.56 5.78 4.17
CA ASN A 212 55.96 5.71 4.70
C ASN A 212 56.11 4.39 5.51
N THR A 213 57.16 3.55 5.52
CA THR A 213 58.38 3.27 4.73
C THR A 213 58.92 1.90 5.25
N THR A 214 59.56 1.10 4.39
CA THR A 214 60.06 -0.30 4.54
C THR A 214 61.26 -0.46 5.53
N PRO A 215 61.75 -1.67 5.92
CA PRO A 215 62.46 -2.60 5.00
C PRO A 215 62.41 -4.14 5.26
N THR A 216 62.57 -4.89 4.15
CA THR A 216 63.27 -6.19 3.97
C THR A 216 62.67 -7.53 4.47
N HIS A 217 62.25 -8.40 3.54
CA HIS A 217 63.01 -9.61 3.17
C HIS A 217 62.53 -10.25 1.85
N GLU A 218 63.50 -10.80 1.14
CA GLU A 218 63.56 -11.37 -0.20
C GLU A 218 62.65 -12.60 -0.51
N VAL A 219 62.17 -12.63 -1.78
CA VAL A 219 62.30 -13.73 -2.81
C VAL A 219 61.57 -15.07 -2.49
N LEU A 220 60.81 -15.79 -3.35
CA LEU A 220 60.89 -16.19 -4.77
C LEU A 220 59.48 -16.75 -5.19
N ARG A 221 59.02 -16.48 -6.42
CA ARG A 221 58.02 -17.30 -7.17
C ARG A 221 58.77 -18.40 -7.93
N PRO A 222 58.23 -19.60 -8.20
CA PRO A 222 57.30 -19.84 -9.33
C PRO A 222 56.29 -20.98 -9.03
N GLY A 223 55.30 -21.35 -9.83
CA GLY A 223 54.97 -21.07 -11.23
C GLY A 223 53.76 -21.90 -11.66
N PHE A 224 53.23 -21.55 -12.82
CA PHE A 224 52.24 -22.28 -13.62
C PHE A 224 52.77 -23.65 -14.06
N THR A 225 51.91 -24.68 -14.14
CA THR A 225 51.87 -25.62 -15.28
C THR A 225 50.55 -26.40 -15.37
N THR A 226 49.98 -26.40 -16.57
CA THR A 226 48.95 -27.28 -17.14
C THR A 226 49.56 -28.60 -17.63
N LYS A 227 48.88 -29.75 -17.42
CA LYS A 227 48.74 -30.99 -18.25
C LYS A 227 47.61 -31.83 -17.58
N ILE A 228 46.51 -32.27 -18.19
CA ILE A 228 46.20 -33.14 -19.35
C ILE A 228 46.67 -34.61 -19.17
N ASP A 229 45.68 -35.50 -19.34
CA ASP A 229 45.62 -36.98 -19.47
C ASP A 229 45.78 -37.86 -18.22
N GLU A 230 44.70 -38.57 -17.84
CA GLU A 230 44.38 -39.92 -18.35
C GLU A 230 42.85 -40.18 -18.31
#